data_AF-A0AB38D7I2-F1
#
_entry.id   AF-A0AB38D7I2-F1
#
_cell.length_a   1.000
_cell.length_b   1.000
_cell.length_c   1.000
_cell.angle_alpha   90.00
_cell.angle_beta   90.00
_cell.angle_gamma   90.00
#
_symmetry.space_group_name_H-M   'P 1'
#
loop_
_entity.id
_entity.type
_entity.pdbx_description
1 polymer ?
#
loop_
_entity_poly.entity_id
_entity_poly.type
_entity_poly.pdbx_seq_one_letter_code
_entity_poly.pdbx_strand_id
1 'polypeptide(L)'
;MSANFSASPKTTPADPFAVFAPRRGMRDFALRLLHLPHELAPESRASWAVPAWKLLAAQHRRLAALHRALSAADLAAVKAWAYAGVPDTSGWNREVIELSEQAGELAEALEHAEPEVAARYGFGDLPGCTQLAWEAAVDDYEAGVAAARPADAADVLRGLAALVVNISGSAFTLRRDDEHGYAVELDALLARFGFSARDLPMLRASARRESLVVPQPRATDDPVRLALATALGEGRD
;
A
#
# COMPACT_ATOMS: atom_id res chain seq x y z
N MET A 1 -27.51 -8.41 -40.07
CA MET A 1 -27.37 -7.12 -39.38
C MET A 1 -26.34 -7.29 -38.27
N SER A 2 -25.10 -6.90 -38.52
CA SER A 2 -24.01 -7.05 -37.54
C SER A 2 -24.02 -5.87 -36.57
N ALA A 3 -24.22 -6.16 -35.28
CA ALA A 3 -24.07 -5.17 -34.23
C ALA A 3 -22.57 -4.88 -34.03
N ASN A 4 -22.11 -3.72 -34.53
CA ASN A 4 -20.83 -3.16 -34.15
C ASN A 4 -20.89 -2.71 -32.69
N PHE A 5 -20.56 -3.59 -31.76
CA PHE A 5 -20.17 -3.17 -30.40
C PHE A 5 -18.78 -2.53 -30.50
N SER A 6 -18.75 -1.26 -30.89
CA SER A 6 -17.59 -0.42 -30.70
C SER A 6 -17.45 -0.18 -29.20
N ALA A 7 -16.77 -1.10 -28.51
CA ALA A 7 -16.39 -0.90 -27.13
C ALA A 7 -15.35 0.22 -27.12
N SER A 8 -15.79 1.46 -26.83
CA SER A 8 -14.88 2.57 -26.57
C SER A 8 -13.80 2.09 -25.61
N PRO A 9 -12.51 2.40 -25.87
CA PRO A 9 -11.43 2.01 -24.98
C PRO A 9 -11.77 2.48 -23.56
N LYS A 10 -11.57 1.61 -22.56
CA LYS A 10 -11.74 2.01 -21.16
C LYS A 10 -10.67 3.06 -20.87
N THR A 11 -11.09 4.31 -20.80
CA THR A 11 -10.23 5.43 -20.43
C THR A 11 -10.39 5.70 -18.94
N THR A 12 -9.28 5.71 -18.21
CA THR A 12 -9.26 6.13 -16.82
C THR A 12 -8.84 7.60 -16.77
N PRO A 13 -9.63 8.51 -16.17
CA PRO A 13 -9.18 9.88 -15.97
C PRO A 13 -7.91 9.86 -15.12
N ALA A 14 -6.87 10.59 -15.54
CA ALA A 14 -5.59 10.57 -14.83
C ALA A 14 -5.65 11.44 -13.58
N ASP A 15 -6.22 10.89 -12.53
CA ASP A 15 -6.24 11.49 -11.22
C ASP A 15 -4.82 11.50 -10.61
N PRO A 16 -4.20 12.68 -10.38
CA PRO A 16 -2.90 12.74 -9.74
C PRO A 16 -2.93 12.09 -8.35
N PHE A 17 -4.05 12.10 -7.61
CA PHE A 17 -4.11 11.46 -6.31
C PHE A 17 -3.96 9.94 -6.38
N ALA A 18 -4.43 9.30 -7.46
CA ALA A 18 -4.29 7.86 -7.65
C ALA A 18 -2.82 7.44 -7.89
N VAL A 19 -2.00 8.31 -8.49
CA VAL A 19 -0.58 8.04 -8.75
C VAL A 19 0.26 8.09 -7.47
N PHE A 20 -0.06 9.01 -6.59
CA PHE A 20 0.66 9.25 -5.34
C PHE A 20 0.05 8.55 -4.13
N ALA A 21 -1.07 7.83 -4.33
CA ALA A 21 -1.74 7.04 -3.31
C ALA A 21 -0.83 5.95 -2.72
N PRO A 22 -1.13 5.48 -1.50
CA PRO A 22 -0.47 4.32 -0.92
C PRO A 22 -0.45 3.12 -1.87
N ARG A 23 0.71 2.48 -1.96
CA ARG A 23 0.90 1.26 -2.73
C ARG A 23 0.20 0.13 -2.00
N ARG A 24 -0.27 -0.87 -2.75
CA ARG A 24 -0.86 -2.10 -2.17
C ARG A 24 0.03 -2.73 -1.10
N GLY A 25 1.34 -2.62 -1.29
CA GLY A 25 2.33 -3.08 -0.32
C GLY A 25 2.29 -2.50 1.07
N MET A 26 1.73 -1.30 1.19
CA MET A 26 1.42 -0.68 2.47
C MET A 26 0.56 -1.62 3.32
N ARG A 27 -0.50 -2.19 2.75
CA ARG A 27 -1.42 -3.12 3.44
C ARG A 27 -0.84 -4.53 3.54
N ASP A 28 -0.23 -5.02 2.47
CA ASP A 28 0.14 -6.44 2.36
C ASP A 28 1.43 -6.84 3.12
N PHE A 29 2.38 -5.91 3.27
CA PHE A 29 3.73 -6.30 3.75
C PHE A 29 4.43 -5.31 4.68
N ALA A 30 3.84 -4.15 4.97
CA ALA A 30 4.49 -3.15 5.81
C ALA A 30 4.83 -3.67 7.22
N LEU A 31 4.00 -4.53 7.83
CA LEU A 31 4.27 -5.09 9.16
C LEU A 31 5.53 -5.98 9.23
N ARG A 32 6.00 -6.47 8.09
CA ARG A 32 7.26 -7.25 7.99
C ARG A 32 8.49 -6.34 7.90
N LEU A 33 8.31 -5.05 7.63
CA LEU A 33 9.39 -4.09 7.53
C LEU A 33 9.78 -3.56 8.91
N LEU A 34 11.08 -3.29 9.09
CA LEU A 34 11.60 -2.70 10.32
C LEU A 34 11.18 -1.24 10.50
N HIS A 35 11.07 -0.52 9.39
CA HIS A 35 10.60 0.86 9.32
C HIS A 35 9.62 0.99 8.16
N LEU A 36 8.74 1.99 8.23
CA LEU A 36 7.79 2.28 7.18
C LEU A 36 8.46 3.17 6.11
N PRO A 37 8.71 2.66 4.89
CA PRO A 37 9.34 3.43 3.83
C PRO A 37 8.32 4.38 3.17
N HIS A 38 8.70 5.63 2.97
CA HIS A 38 7.87 6.62 2.27
C HIS A 38 7.60 6.23 0.80
N GLU A 39 8.40 5.33 0.24
CA GLU A 39 8.24 4.74 -1.08
C GLU A 39 6.90 3.99 -1.23
N LEU A 40 6.32 3.51 -0.12
CA LEU A 40 5.00 2.89 -0.10
C LEU A 40 3.84 3.88 -0.08
N ALA A 41 4.09 5.16 0.16
CA ALA A 41 3.09 6.21 0.06
C ALA A 41 3.74 7.48 -0.49
N PRO A 42 3.89 7.63 -1.82
CA PRO A 42 4.62 8.75 -2.41
C PRO A 42 4.15 10.14 -1.92
N GLU A 43 2.86 10.32 -1.66
CA GLU A 43 2.29 11.57 -1.11
C GLU A 43 2.74 11.88 0.33
N SER A 44 3.24 10.90 1.09
CA SER A 44 3.64 11.04 2.50
C SER A 44 4.72 12.09 2.77
N ARG A 45 5.47 12.49 1.74
CA ARG A 45 6.50 13.53 1.81
C ARG A 45 5.95 14.95 1.60
N ALA A 46 4.70 15.09 1.18
CA ALA A 46 4.06 16.38 1.04
C ALA A 46 3.79 17.00 2.42
N SER A 47 3.91 18.32 2.53
CA SER A 47 3.77 19.03 3.82
C SER A 47 2.43 18.76 4.50
N TRP A 48 1.34 18.60 3.73
CA TRP A 48 0.01 18.27 4.24
C TRP A 48 -0.13 16.83 4.73
N ALA A 49 0.68 15.90 4.23
CA ALA A 49 0.63 14.48 4.60
C ALA A 49 1.55 14.14 5.78
N VAL A 50 2.56 14.98 6.07
CA VAL A 50 3.54 14.75 7.15
C VAL A 50 2.90 14.47 8.52
N PRO A 51 1.85 15.19 8.98
CA PRO A 51 1.22 14.89 10.26
C PRO A 51 0.60 13.49 10.31
N ALA A 52 -0.20 13.12 9.30
CA ALA A 52 -0.83 11.80 9.20
C ALA A 52 0.23 10.69 9.09
N TRP A 53 1.31 10.92 8.33
CA TRP A 53 2.42 9.97 8.22
C TRP A 53 3.11 9.70 9.55
N LYS A 54 3.33 10.72 10.37
CA LYS A 54 3.95 10.54 11.71
C LYS A 54 3.13 9.62 12.59
N LEU A 55 1.80 9.79 12.58
CA LEU A 55 0.88 8.92 13.32
C LEU A 55 0.97 7.49 12.79
N LEU A 56 0.88 7.31 11.47
CA LEU A 56 0.96 5.98 10.85
C LEU A 56 2.30 5.29 11.12
N ALA A 57 3.42 6.01 11.07
CA ALA A 57 4.75 5.47 11.37
C ALA A 57 4.91 5.10 12.85
N ALA A 58 4.21 5.79 13.76
CA ALA A 58 4.15 5.39 15.17
C ALA A 58 3.34 4.10 15.34
N GLN A 59 2.16 4.00 14.71
CA GLN A 59 1.33 2.80 14.73
C GLN A 59 2.05 1.61 14.07
N HIS A 60 2.73 1.80 12.94
CA HIS A 60 3.56 0.80 12.28
C HIS A 60 4.62 0.21 13.22
N ARG A 61 5.41 1.06 13.89
CA ARG A 61 6.47 0.58 14.79
C ARG A 61 5.92 -0.33 15.89
N ARG A 62 4.77 0.04 16.44
CA ARG A 62 4.08 -0.74 17.47
C ARG A 62 3.52 -2.05 16.91
N LEU A 63 2.73 -2.01 15.85
CA LEU A 63 2.10 -3.19 15.27
C LEU A 63 3.11 -4.15 14.66
N ALA A 64 4.19 -3.66 14.05
CA ALA A 64 5.26 -4.48 13.52
C ALA A 64 6.02 -5.21 14.65
N ALA A 65 6.15 -4.60 15.84
CA ALA A 65 6.72 -5.27 17.01
C ALA A 65 5.84 -6.42 17.49
N LEU A 66 4.53 -6.21 17.60
CA LEU A 66 3.57 -7.27 17.92
C LEU A 66 3.59 -8.39 16.86
N HIS A 67 3.54 -8.03 15.59
CA HIS A 67 3.57 -8.99 14.49
C HIS A 67 4.81 -9.90 14.55
N ARG A 68 5.98 -9.34 14.89
CA ARG A 68 7.21 -10.12 15.10
C ARG A 68 7.13 -11.03 16.33
N ALA A 69 6.61 -10.52 17.45
CA ALA A 69 6.43 -11.31 18.67
C ALA A 69 5.49 -12.51 18.44
N LEU A 70 4.36 -12.27 17.78
CA LEU A 70 3.41 -13.31 17.39
C LEU A 70 4.03 -14.33 16.44
N SER A 71 4.80 -13.87 15.44
CA SER A 71 5.48 -14.75 14.47
C SER A 71 6.55 -15.64 15.13
N ALA A 72 7.19 -15.14 16.18
CA ALA A 72 8.18 -15.89 16.96
C ALA A 72 7.56 -16.75 18.08
N ALA A 73 6.24 -16.67 18.26
CA ALA A 73 5.52 -17.22 19.40
C ALA A 73 6.08 -16.79 20.77
N ASP A 74 6.57 -15.54 20.87
CA ASP A 74 7.20 -14.99 22.07
C ASP A 74 6.18 -14.36 23.02
N LEU A 75 5.75 -15.15 24.02
CA LEU A 75 4.77 -14.73 25.03
C LEU A 75 5.24 -13.54 25.87
N ALA A 76 6.53 -13.48 26.23
CA ALA A 76 7.07 -12.40 27.02
C ALA A 76 7.05 -11.08 26.23
N ALA A 77 7.37 -11.13 24.94
CA ALA A 77 7.30 -9.97 24.06
C ALA A 77 5.85 -9.51 23.80
N VAL A 78 4.89 -10.42 23.65
CA VAL A 78 3.46 -10.06 23.49
C VAL A 78 2.94 -9.37 24.76
N LYS A 79 3.25 -9.91 25.95
CA LYS A 79 2.91 -9.27 27.22
C LYS A 79 3.56 -7.90 27.34
N ALA A 80 4.87 -7.83 27.15
CA ALA A 80 5.59 -6.56 27.22
C ALA A 80 5.00 -5.53 26.25
N TRP A 81 4.61 -5.94 25.04
CA TRP A 81 3.94 -5.06 24.09
C TRP A 81 2.57 -4.56 24.58
N ALA A 82 1.74 -5.45 25.13
CA ALA A 82 0.42 -5.11 25.67
C ALA A 82 0.54 -4.12 26.85
N TYR A 83 1.46 -4.38 27.78
CA TYR A 83 1.67 -3.57 28.99
C TYR A 83 2.62 -2.39 28.83
N ALA A 84 3.28 -2.23 27.68
CA ALA A 84 4.15 -1.07 27.40
C ALA A 84 3.33 0.22 27.19
N GLY A 85 2.24 0.41 27.96
CA GLY A 85 1.33 1.54 28.00
C GLY A 85 1.94 2.80 27.43
N VAL A 86 1.35 3.30 26.35
CA VAL A 86 1.98 4.37 25.58
C VAL A 86 1.63 5.71 26.21
N PRO A 87 2.63 6.53 26.57
CA PRO A 87 2.36 7.91 26.92
C PRO A 87 1.82 8.57 25.64
N ASP A 88 0.56 8.99 25.70
CA ASP A 88 -0.21 9.64 24.64
C ASP A 88 -0.87 8.67 23.63
N THR A 89 -2.11 8.26 23.96
CA THR A 89 -3.01 7.55 23.03
C THR A 89 -3.63 8.47 21.99
N SER A 90 -3.34 9.79 22.01
CA SER A 90 -3.86 10.69 21.00
C SER A 90 -3.29 10.32 19.62
N GLY A 91 -4.18 9.98 18.69
CA GLY A 91 -3.82 9.52 17.35
C GLY A 91 -3.68 8.00 17.20
N TRP A 92 -4.14 7.21 18.17
CA TRP A 92 -4.37 5.78 17.99
C TRP A 92 -5.77 5.54 17.46
N ASN A 93 -5.90 4.60 16.54
CA ASN A 93 -7.22 4.11 16.17
C ASN A 93 -7.75 3.18 17.29
N ARG A 94 -9.06 2.99 17.26
CA ARG A 94 -9.76 2.22 18.28
C ARG A 94 -9.31 0.76 18.29
N GLU A 95 -9.03 0.22 17.11
CA GLU A 95 -8.62 -1.15 16.87
C GLU A 95 -7.28 -1.48 17.57
N VAL A 96 -6.31 -0.57 17.57
CA VAL A 96 -5.02 -0.76 18.26
C VAL A 96 -5.18 -0.76 19.78
N ILE A 97 -6.13 0.02 20.30
CA ILE A 97 -6.44 0.07 21.74
C ILE A 97 -7.08 -1.25 22.17
N GLU A 98 -8.15 -1.66 21.49
CA GLU A 98 -8.84 -2.93 21.76
C GLU A 98 -7.89 -4.14 21.60
N LEU A 99 -7.02 -4.13 20.59
CA LEU A 99 -5.99 -5.16 20.41
C LEU A 99 -5.00 -5.22 21.57
N SER A 100 -4.66 -4.08 22.17
CA SER A 100 -3.73 -4.05 23.31
C SER A 100 -4.33 -4.73 24.54
N GLU A 101 -5.61 -4.51 24.80
CA GLU A 101 -6.35 -5.17 25.88
C GLU A 101 -6.48 -6.68 25.61
N GLN A 102 -6.95 -7.06 24.41
CA GLN A 102 -7.09 -8.46 24.00
C GLN A 102 -5.77 -9.24 24.07
N ALA A 103 -4.66 -8.63 23.62
CA ALA A 103 -3.35 -9.26 23.67
C ALA A 103 -2.85 -9.47 25.10
N GLY A 104 -3.13 -8.52 26.00
CA GLY A 104 -2.80 -8.63 27.42
C GLY A 104 -3.57 -9.78 28.09
N GLU A 105 -4.89 -9.79 27.94
CA GLU A 105 -5.77 -10.82 28.51
C GLU A 105 -5.41 -12.23 28.04
N LEU A 106 -5.23 -12.41 26.73
CA LEU A 106 -4.87 -13.70 26.16
C LEU A 106 -3.48 -14.16 26.63
N ALA A 107 -2.52 -13.25 26.69
CA ALA A 107 -1.18 -13.59 27.13
C ALA A 107 -1.12 -13.93 28.63
N GLU A 108 -1.89 -13.26 29.48
CA GLU A 108 -2.07 -13.64 30.89
C GLU A 108 -2.68 -15.02 31.03
N ALA A 109 -3.72 -15.33 30.26
CA ALA A 109 -4.36 -16.64 30.28
C ALA A 109 -3.38 -17.77 29.87
N LEU A 110 -2.56 -17.53 28.84
CA LEU A 110 -1.58 -18.51 28.35
C LEU A 110 -0.42 -18.77 29.33
N GLU A 111 0.01 -17.77 30.10
CA GLU A 111 1.07 -17.96 31.11
C GLU A 111 0.65 -18.93 32.21
N HIS A 112 -0.64 -18.94 32.55
CA HIS A 112 -1.20 -19.80 33.59
C HIS A 112 -1.79 -21.11 33.03
N ALA A 113 -1.76 -21.30 31.71
CA ALA A 113 -2.28 -22.49 31.05
C ALA A 113 -1.33 -23.68 31.18
N GLU A 114 -1.89 -24.89 31.14
CA GLU A 114 -1.05 -26.09 31.01
C GLU A 114 -0.28 -26.08 29.67
N PRO A 115 0.95 -26.65 29.63
CA PRO A 115 1.80 -26.57 28.44
C PRO A 115 1.15 -27.08 27.15
N GLU A 116 0.32 -28.13 27.22
CA GLU A 116 -0.40 -28.68 26.07
C GLU A 116 -1.48 -27.72 25.55
N VAL A 117 -2.16 -27.00 26.46
CA VAL A 117 -3.16 -25.99 26.12
C VAL A 117 -2.48 -24.79 25.48
N ALA A 118 -1.36 -24.32 26.04
CA ALA A 118 -0.59 -23.23 25.47
C ALA A 118 -0.07 -23.57 24.05
N ALA A 119 0.44 -24.79 23.85
CA ALA A 119 0.88 -25.26 22.54
C ALA A 119 -0.27 -25.42 21.53
N ARG A 120 -1.46 -25.81 21.99
CA ARG A 120 -2.63 -26.04 21.13
C ARG A 120 -3.33 -24.75 20.69
N TYR A 121 -3.51 -23.81 21.60
CA TYR A 121 -4.29 -22.59 21.34
C TYR A 121 -3.42 -21.39 20.95
N GLY A 122 -2.18 -21.33 21.45
CA GLY A 122 -1.24 -20.26 21.15
C GLY A 122 -1.88 -18.86 21.26
N PHE A 123 -1.52 -17.96 20.36
CA PHE A 123 -2.05 -16.59 20.32
C PHE A 123 -3.39 -16.44 19.58
N GLY A 124 -4.10 -17.54 19.29
CA GLY A 124 -5.41 -17.48 18.64
C GLY A 124 -5.42 -16.66 17.35
N ASP A 125 -6.35 -15.71 17.28
CA ASP A 125 -6.58 -14.80 16.14
C ASP A 125 -5.83 -13.46 16.22
N LEU A 126 -5.01 -13.23 17.26
CA LEU A 126 -4.22 -12.00 17.40
C LEU A 126 -3.42 -11.60 16.14
N PRO A 127 -2.83 -12.54 15.35
CA PRO A 127 -2.20 -12.16 14.08
C PRO A 127 -3.17 -11.51 13.09
N GLY A 128 -4.41 -12.00 13.00
CA GLY A 128 -5.47 -11.43 12.16
C GLY A 128 -5.92 -10.07 12.67
N CYS A 129 -6.14 -9.93 13.98
CA CYS A 129 -6.51 -8.65 14.59
C CYS A 129 -5.41 -7.59 14.43
N THR A 130 -4.13 -8.00 14.49
CA THR A 130 -2.99 -7.12 14.20
C THR A 130 -3.02 -6.61 12.76
N GLN A 131 -3.37 -7.45 11.79
CA GLN A 131 -3.51 -7.05 10.39
C GLN A 131 -4.71 -6.10 10.20
N LEU A 132 -5.85 -6.38 10.82
CA LEU A 132 -7.03 -5.50 10.76
C LEU A 132 -6.74 -4.11 11.36
N ALA A 133 -6.07 -4.06 12.51
CA ALA A 133 -5.66 -2.81 13.12
C ALA A 133 -4.69 -2.01 12.23
N TRP A 134 -3.81 -2.70 11.49
CA TRP A 134 -2.93 -2.08 10.51
C TRP A 134 -3.69 -1.55 9.28
N GLU A 135 -4.67 -2.29 8.77
CA GLU A 135 -5.50 -1.83 7.65
C GLU A 135 -6.31 -0.59 8.03
N ALA A 136 -6.93 -0.58 9.22
CA ALA A 136 -7.61 0.58 9.76
C ALA A 136 -6.67 1.80 9.91
N ALA A 137 -5.42 1.58 10.34
CA ALA A 137 -4.41 2.63 10.42
C ALA A 137 -4.10 3.26 9.05
N VAL A 138 -4.01 2.43 8.02
CA VAL A 138 -3.78 2.89 6.63
C VAL A 138 -5.00 3.67 6.13
N ASP A 139 -6.21 3.25 6.47
CA ASP A 139 -7.44 3.95 6.09
C ASP A 139 -7.53 5.33 6.77
N ASP A 140 -7.22 5.42 8.06
CA ASP A 140 -7.15 6.69 8.80
C ASP A 140 -6.10 7.63 8.20
N TYR A 141 -4.95 7.10 7.78
CA TYR A 141 -3.95 7.87 7.06
C TYR A 141 -4.48 8.40 5.73
N GLU A 142 -5.11 7.56 4.91
CA GLU A 142 -5.67 7.97 3.61
C GLU A 142 -6.72 9.06 3.79
N ALA A 143 -7.60 8.91 4.79
CA ALA A 143 -8.61 9.91 5.15
C ALA A 143 -7.99 11.21 5.66
N GLY A 144 -6.99 11.13 6.55
CA GLY A 144 -6.28 12.28 7.11
C GLY A 144 -5.53 13.08 6.05
N VAL A 145 -4.86 12.39 5.11
CA VAL A 145 -4.21 13.04 3.96
C VAL A 145 -5.25 13.72 3.07
N ALA A 146 -6.34 13.03 2.73
CA ALA A 146 -7.39 13.59 1.89
C ALA A 146 -8.01 14.86 2.50
N ALA A 147 -8.24 14.89 3.82
CA ALA A 147 -8.78 16.04 4.53
C ALA A 147 -7.80 17.21 4.65
N ALA A 148 -6.49 16.93 4.71
CA ALA A 148 -5.45 17.95 4.86
C ALA A 148 -4.98 18.57 3.52
N ARG A 149 -5.36 17.99 2.38
CA ARG A 149 -4.97 18.49 1.05
C ARG A 149 -5.39 19.95 0.86
N PRO A 150 -4.46 20.85 0.49
CA PRO A 150 -4.83 22.20 0.10
C PRO A 150 -5.58 22.23 -1.23
N ALA A 151 -6.24 23.35 -1.54
CA ALA A 151 -7.05 23.50 -2.75
C ALA A 151 -6.24 23.32 -4.05
N ASP A 152 -4.94 23.61 -4.02
CA ASP A 152 -4.00 23.50 -5.14
C ASP A 152 -3.24 22.16 -5.17
N ALA A 153 -3.52 21.22 -4.26
CA ALA A 153 -2.79 19.95 -4.14
C ALA A 153 -2.72 19.18 -5.47
N ALA A 154 -3.82 19.17 -6.22
CA ALA A 154 -3.88 18.51 -7.52
C ALA A 154 -2.88 19.09 -8.52
N ASP A 155 -2.70 20.42 -8.54
CA ASP A 155 -1.76 21.08 -9.46
C ASP A 155 -0.31 20.87 -9.02
N VAL A 156 -0.04 20.91 -7.71
CA VAL A 156 1.28 20.55 -7.15
C VAL A 156 1.67 19.13 -7.55
N LEU A 157 0.78 18.15 -7.36
CA LEU A 157 1.05 16.75 -7.71
C LEU A 157 1.22 16.53 -9.22
N ARG A 158 0.50 17.28 -10.07
CA ARG A 158 0.72 17.25 -11.52
C ARG A 158 2.09 17.80 -11.90
N GLY A 159 2.52 18.90 -11.27
CA GLY A 159 3.88 19.45 -11.45
C GLY A 159 4.96 18.45 -11.06
N LEU A 160 4.76 17.74 -9.94
CA LEU A 160 5.66 16.66 -9.52
C LEU A 160 5.64 15.48 -10.49
N ALA A 161 4.47 15.10 -11.00
CA ALA A 161 4.37 14.04 -12.02
C ALA A 161 5.17 14.40 -13.29
N ALA A 162 5.08 15.65 -13.74
CA ALA A 162 5.87 16.16 -14.87
C ALA A 162 7.38 16.09 -14.59
N LEU A 163 7.82 16.46 -13.39
CA LEU A 163 9.22 16.37 -12.98
C LEU A 163 9.73 14.93 -13.00
N VAL A 164 8.96 13.98 -12.46
CA VAL A 164 9.31 12.55 -12.46
C VAL A 164 9.44 12.02 -13.89
N VAL A 165 8.51 12.39 -14.78
CA VAL A 165 8.55 12.02 -16.20
C VAL A 165 9.79 12.59 -16.88
N ASN A 166 10.16 13.84 -16.57
CA ASN A 166 11.35 14.47 -17.13
C ASN A 166 12.63 13.76 -16.66
N ILE A 167 12.75 13.45 -15.37
CA ILE A 167 13.89 12.68 -14.82
C ILE A 167 14.01 11.32 -15.50
N SER A 168 12.90 10.61 -15.68
CA SER A 168 12.88 9.33 -16.38
C SER A 168 13.27 9.47 -17.86
N GLY A 169 12.83 10.55 -18.51
CA GLY A 169 13.24 10.89 -19.87
C GLY A 169 14.75 11.13 -19.98
N SER A 170 15.33 11.88 -19.03
CA SER A 170 16.77 12.12 -18.95
C SER A 170 17.55 10.82 -18.73
N ALA A 171 17.06 9.93 -17.87
CA ALA A 171 17.68 8.61 -17.68
C ALA A 171 17.70 7.81 -18.98
N PHE A 172 16.61 7.86 -19.76
CA PHE A 172 16.55 7.21 -21.08
C PHE A 172 17.54 7.82 -22.09
N THR A 173 17.65 9.15 -22.17
CA THR A 173 18.61 9.79 -23.08
C THR A 173 20.05 9.48 -22.68
N LEU A 174 20.36 9.45 -21.39
CA LEU A 174 21.68 9.09 -20.90
C LEU A 174 22.07 7.65 -21.29
N ARG A 175 21.16 6.68 -21.18
CA ARG A 175 21.43 5.31 -21.69
C ARG A 175 21.69 5.28 -23.18
N ARG A 176 20.95 6.09 -23.96
CA ARG A 176 21.12 6.16 -25.41
C ARG A 176 22.46 6.77 -25.80
N ASP A 177 22.97 7.69 -24.98
CA ASP A 177 24.23 8.39 -25.21
C ASP A 177 25.41 7.66 -24.52
N ASP A 178 25.26 6.37 -24.18
CA ASP A 178 26.20 5.47 -23.50
C ASP A 178 26.61 5.85 -22.05
N GLU A 179 25.95 6.85 -21.46
CA GLU A 179 26.15 7.33 -20.08
C GLU A 179 25.34 6.52 -19.03
N HIS A 180 25.61 5.21 -18.98
CA HIS A 180 24.81 4.25 -18.19
C HIS A 180 24.86 4.49 -16.68
N GLY A 181 26.00 4.96 -16.14
CA GLY A 181 26.15 5.21 -14.70
C GLY A 181 25.15 6.25 -14.18
N TYR A 182 25.07 7.39 -14.86
CA TYR A 182 24.13 8.47 -14.51
C TYR A 182 22.68 8.04 -14.67
N ALA A 183 22.35 7.25 -15.69
CA ALA A 183 21.00 6.74 -15.86
C ALA A 183 20.54 5.88 -14.67
N VAL A 184 21.43 5.02 -14.16
CA VAL A 184 21.15 4.18 -12.97
C VAL A 184 20.94 5.04 -11.73
N GLU A 185 21.72 6.11 -11.55
CA GLU A 185 21.53 7.04 -10.43
C GLU A 185 20.17 7.74 -10.48
N LEU A 186 19.70 8.13 -11.67
CA LEU A 186 18.36 8.72 -11.83
C LEU A 186 17.25 7.70 -11.57
N ASP A 187 17.40 6.45 -12.00
CA ASP A 187 16.42 5.40 -11.66
C ASP A 187 16.38 5.14 -10.15
N ALA A 188 17.55 5.09 -9.50
CA ALA A 188 17.66 4.92 -8.05
C ALA A 188 17.02 6.10 -7.30
N LEU A 189 17.18 7.33 -7.81
CA LEU A 189 16.51 8.51 -7.28
C LEU A 189 14.98 8.36 -7.35
N LEU A 190 14.45 7.95 -8.51
CA LEU A 190 13.01 7.73 -8.68
C LEU A 190 12.48 6.62 -7.78
N ALA A 191 13.23 5.53 -7.62
CA ALA A 191 12.89 4.42 -6.71
C ALA A 191 12.78 4.89 -5.26
N ARG A 192 13.68 5.79 -4.79
CA ARG A 192 13.59 6.42 -3.46
C ARG A 192 12.37 7.31 -3.28
N PHE A 193 11.74 7.77 -4.36
CA PHE A 193 10.46 8.46 -4.29
C PHE A 193 9.26 7.52 -4.44
N GLY A 194 9.49 6.20 -4.54
CA GLY A 194 8.46 5.19 -4.70
C GLY A 194 7.96 5.05 -6.13
N PHE A 195 8.74 5.50 -7.13
CA PHE A 195 8.38 5.42 -8.54
C PHE A 195 9.21 4.39 -9.29
N SER A 196 8.57 3.77 -10.27
CA SER A 196 9.15 2.79 -11.18
C SER A 196 8.73 3.09 -12.61
N ALA A 197 9.33 2.37 -13.57
CA ALA A 197 8.93 2.47 -14.98
C ALA A 197 7.43 2.15 -15.21
N ARG A 198 6.80 1.37 -14.32
CA ARG A 198 5.36 1.02 -14.40
C ARG A 198 4.45 2.21 -14.12
N ASP A 199 4.93 3.20 -13.39
CA ASP A 199 4.15 4.39 -13.03
C ASP A 199 4.13 5.44 -14.15
N LEU A 200 5.09 5.38 -15.07
CA LEU A 200 5.30 6.41 -16.10
C LEU A 200 4.08 6.69 -17.00
N PRO A 201 3.30 5.69 -17.45
CA PRO A 201 2.12 5.97 -18.26
C PRO A 201 1.10 6.84 -17.51
N MET A 202 0.82 6.52 -16.25
CA MET A 202 -0.14 7.28 -15.43
C MET A 202 0.43 8.64 -15.05
N LEU A 203 1.71 8.72 -14.68
CA LEU A 203 2.40 10.00 -14.40
C LEU A 203 2.35 10.95 -15.62
N ARG A 204 2.57 10.43 -16.83
CA ARG A 204 2.46 11.21 -18.08
C ARG A 204 1.04 11.72 -18.30
N ALA A 205 0.04 10.84 -18.13
CA ALA A 205 -1.35 11.22 -18.30
C ALA A 205 -1.76 12.29 -17.27
N SER A 206 -1.39 12.12 -16.00
CA SER A 206 -1.66 13.10 -14.93
C SER A 206 -0.97 14.44 -15.21
N ALA A 207 0.31 14.43 -15.60
CA ALA A 207 1.07 15.64 -15.93
C ALA A 207 0.44 16.43 -17.08
N ARG A 208 -0.15 15.76 -18.07
CA ARG A 208 -0.78 16.39 -19.25
C ARG A 208 -2.27 16.66 -19.09
N ARG A 209 -2.88 16.27 -17.97
CA ARG A 209 -4.34 16.31 -17.76
C ARG A 209 -5.09 15.48 -18.82
N GLU A 210 -4.48 14.39 -19.28
CA GLU A 210 -5.02 13.47 -20.27
C GLU A 210 -5.67 12.26 -19.60
N SER A 211 -6.49 11.49 -20.33
CA SER A 211 -6.97 10.20 -19.85
C SER A 211 -6.00 9.09 -20.24
N LEU A 212 -5.77 8.12 -19.34
CA LEU A 212 -4.98 6.94 -19.66
C LEU A 212 -5.87 5.94 -20.42
N VAL A 213 -5.46 5.55 -21.63
CA VAL A 213 -6.04 4.41 -22.32
C VAL A 213 -5.51 3.14 -21.66
N VAL A 214 -6.35 2.42 -20.93
CA VAL A 214 -5.99 1.11 -20.38
C VAL A 214 -6.08 0.09 -21.52
N PRO A 215 -5.00 -0.63 -21.86
CA PRO A 215 -5.10 -1.73 -22.82
C PRO A 215 -6.16 -2.70 -22.31
N GLN A 216 -7.20 -2.98 -23.12
CA GLN A 216 -8.11 -4.05 -22.76
C GLN A 216 -7.29 -5.34 -22.63
N PRO A 217 -7.44 -6.12 -21.55
CA PRO A 217 -6.88 -7.46 -21.52
C PRO A 217 -7.35 -8.18 -22.78
N ARG A 218 -6.42 -8.84 -23.48
CA ARG A 218 -6.81 -9.61 -24.67
C ARG A 218 -7.84 -10.64 -24.21
N ALA A 219 -8.81 -10.96 -25.07
CA ALA A 219 -9.88 -11.90 -24.72
C ALA A 219 -9.34 -13.29 -24.28
N THR A 220 -8.08 -13.61 -24.62
CA THR A 220 -7.34 -14.80 -24.20
C THR A 220 -6.91 -14.80 -22.73
N ASP A 221 -6.92 -13.65 -22.06
CA ASP A 221 -6.38 -13.47 -20.71
C ASP A 221 -7.50 -13.33 -19.65
N ASP A 222 -8.76 -13.35 -20.09
CA ASP A 222 -9.95 -13.29 -19.23
C ASP A 222 -10.51 -14.71 -19.04
N PRO A 223 -10.29 -15.36 -17.88
CA PRO A 223 -10.70 -16.74 -17.65
C PRO A 223 -12.22 -16.92 -17.74
N VAL A 224 -13.01 -15.87 -17.48
CA VAL A 224 -14.47 -15.90 -17.58
C VAL A 224 -14.92 -15.90 -19.04
N ARG A 225 -14.26 -15.10 -19.89
CA ARG A 225 -14.52 -15.11 -21.33
C ARG A 225 -14.02 -16.36 -22.02
N LEU A 226 -12.91 -16.94 -21.57
CA LEU A 226 -12.42 -18.22 -22.06
C LEU A 226 -13.43 -19.35 -21.75
N ALA A 227 -13.97 -19.38 -20.52
CA ALA A 227 -14.99 -20.33 -20.09
C ALA A 227 -16.32 -20.18 -20.86
N LEU A 228 -16.72 -18.94 -21.16
CA LEU A 228 -17.90 -18.66 -21.98
C LEU A 228 -17.70 -19.06 -23.45
N ALA A 229 -16.49 -18.88 -23.99
CA ALA A 229 -16.16 -19.26 -25.37
C ALA A 229 -16.12 -20.79 -25.55
N THR A 230 -15.61 -21.54 -24.57
CA THR A 230 -15.66 -23.01 -24.57
C THR A 230 -17.09 -23.52 -24.39
N ALA A 231 -17.89 -22.94 -23.49
CA ALA A 231 -19.28 -23.34 -23.27
C ALA A 231 -20.19 -23.10 -24.49
N LEU A 232 -19.88 -22.12 -25.34
CA LEU A 232 -20.63 -21.85 -26.58
C LEU A 232 -20.12 -22.64 -27.79
N GLY A 233 -18.92 -23.23 -27.71
CA GLY A 233 -18.32 -24.07 -28.76
C GLY A 233 -18.78 -25.53 -28.73
N GLU A 234 -19.18 -26.05 -27.56
CA GLU A 234 -19.58 -27.46 -27.36
C GLU A 234 -21.03 -27.79 -27.77
N GLY A 235 -21.77 -26.84 -28.35
CA GLY A 235 -23.17 -27.02 -28.74
C GLY A 235 -23.42 -27.29 -30.23
N ARG A 236 -22.38 -27.59 -31.02
CA ARG A 236 -22.50 -27.94 -32.45
C ARG A 236 -21.68 -29.18 -32.77
N ASP A 237 -22.23 -30.33 -32.39
CA ASP A 237 -22.08 -31.59 -33.12
C ASP A 237 -23.47 -32.24 -33.22
#